data_AF-A0A538FIR7-F1
#
_entry.id   AF-A0A538FIR7-F1
#
_cell.length_a   1.000
_cell.length_b   1.000
_cell.length_c   1.000
_cell.angle_alpha   90.00
_cell.angle_beta   90.00
_cell.angle_gamma   90.00
#
_symmetry.space_group_name_H-M   'P 1'
#
loop_
_entity.id
_entity.type
_entity.pdbx_description
1 polymer ?
#
loop_
_entity_poly.entity_id
_entity_poly.type
_entity_poly.pdbx_seq_one_letter_code
_entity_poly.pdbx_strand_id
1 'polypeptide(L)'
;MNALRAELLKAVTTRLLLWFGVGLLAFLTLVLSIHIGSTDPETLRELSTQRSTLAFGGLAAIVAVLIGSLLVTAEYAHGTINQSFLAVPVREKLLAAKLAAAVLVVLVLAVFVDVATLVIAELWFHGRGLSLHLGRDTMTPFLGAVGASMLAAGIGVGVGAVLRRQTGAIIAILLWLLIGEGVISAAGDAARFAPGHALGAVVTAHASGTRDMLGVWAAAVVGLVYVAAFCGAGFLVVLGSDAPSSGD
;
A
#
# COMPACT_ATOMS: atom_id res chain seq x y z
N MET A 1 -17.59 -7.72 -22.27
CA MET A 1 -16.81 -8.09 -21.07
C MET A 1 -16.53 -6.83 -20.27
N ASN A 2 -16.79 -6.81 -18.96
CA ASN A 2 -16.55 -5.64 -18.11
C ASN A 2 -15.04 -5.40 -18.00
N ALA A 3 -14.55 -4.19 -18.28
CA ALA A 3 -13.12 -3.84 -18.23
C ALA A 3 -12.46 -4.26 -16.91
N LEU A 4 -13.16 -4.09 -15.78
CA LEU A 4 -12.71 -4.54 -14.46
C LEU A 4 -12.40 -6.04 -14.38
N ARG A 5 -13.22 -6.89 -15.00
CA ARG A 5 -13.00 -8.35 -14.98
C ARG A 5 -11.73 -8.73 -15.75
N ALA A 6 -11.45 -8.03 -16.85
CA ALA A 6 -10.23 -8.24 -17.63
C ALA A 6 -8.98 -7.82 -16.84
N GLU A 7 -9.04 -6.67 -16.15
CA GLU A 7 -7.95 -6.21 -15.29
C GLU A 7 -7.70 -7.16 -14.11
N LEU A 8 -8.74 -7.66 -13.46
CA LEU A 8 -8.61 -8.64 -12.37
C LEU A 8 -8.02 -9.97 -12.86
N LEU A 9 -8.45 -10.46 -14.03
CA LEU A 9 -7.86 -11.66 -14.64
C LEU A 9 -6.38 -11.45 -14.94
N LYS A 10 -5.98 -10.30 -15.48
CA LYS A 10 -4.56 -9.97 -15.69
C LYS A 10 -3.78 -9.99 -14.38
N ALA A 11 -4.28 -9.33 -13.34
CA ALA A 11 -3.60 -9.30 -12.05
C ALA A 11 -3.44 -10.69 -11.42
N VAL A 12 -4.49 -11.53 -11.47
CA VAL A 12 -4.47 -12.89 -10.91
C VAL A 12 -3.58 -13.84 -11.71
N THR A 13 -3.56 -13.72 -13.05
CA THR A 13 -2.73 -14.56 -13.93
C THR A 13 -1.25 -14.17 -13.92
N THR A 14 -0.91 -12.98 -13.42
CA THR A 14 0.49 -12.55 -13.33
C THR A 14 1.14 -13.17 -12.09
N ARG A 15 2.16 -14.00 -12.31
CA ARG A 15 2.98 -14.62 -11.23
C ARG A 15 3.55 -13.59 -10.24
N LEU A 16 3.63 -12.33 -10.64
CA LEU A 16 4.01 -11.19 -9.83
C LEU A 16 3.23 -11.14 -8.50
N LEU A 17 1.91 -11.30 -8.53
CA LEU A 17 1.06 -11.21 -7.34
C LEU A 17 1.38 -12.32 -6.33
N LEU A 18 1.59 -13.54 -6.83
CA LEU A 18 1.99 -14.69 -6.01
C LEU A 18 3.39 -14.48 -5.40
N TRP A 19 4.39 -14.12 -6.20
CA TRP A 19 5.75 -13.95 -5.71
C TRP A 19 5.90 -12.75 -4.77
N PHE A 20 5.21 -11.64 -5.03
CA PHE A 20 5.17 -10.51 -4.10
C PHE A 20 4.47 -10.88 -2.80
N GLY A 21 3.34 -11.60 -2.86
CA GLY A 21 2.64 -12.06 -1.66
C GLY A 21 3.48 -13.00 -0.81
N VAL A 22 4.11 -14.00 -1.43
CA VAL A 22 5.03 -14.93 -0.74
C VAL A 22 6.23 -14.19 -0.18
N GLY A 23 6.85 -13.29 -0.96
CA GLY A 23 7.99 -12.49 -0.53
C GLY A 23 7.67 -11.57 0.65
N LEU A 24 6.52 -10.89 0.60
CA LEU A 24 6.04 -10.05 1.69
C LEU A 24 5.77 -10.87 2.96
N LEU A 25 5.12 -12.02 2.83
CA LEU A 25 4.85 -12.91 3.97
C LEU A 25 6.16 -13.44 4.58
N ALA A 26 7.12 -13.87 3.74
CA ALA A 26 8.44 -14.31 4.20
C ALA A 26 9.26 -13.18 4.86
N PHE A 27 9.11 -11.95 4.36
CA PHE A 27 9.79 -10.80 4.94
C PHE A 27 9.17 -10.41 6.29
N LEU A 28 7.83 -10.40 6.39
CA LEU A 28 7.13 -10.11 7.64
C LEU A 28 7.38 -11.18 8.70
N THR A 29 7.38 -12.46 8.33
CA THR A 29 7.73 -13.54 9.26
C THR A 29 9.14 -13.34 9.79
N LEU A 30 10.11 -13.02 8.93
CA LEU A 30 11.49 -12.77 9.32
C LEU A 30 11.59 -11.59 10.30
N VAL A 31 10.98 -10.45 9.96
CA VAL A 31 11.00 -9.24 10.80
C VAL A 31 10.36 -9.50 12.16
N LEU A 32 9.18 -10.15 12.20
CA LEU A 32 8.52 -10.51 13.45
C LEU A 32 9.34 -11.49 14.28
N SER A 33 9.94 -12.50 13.64
CA SER A 33 10.77 -13.49 14.32
C SER A 33 12.00 -12.83 14.97
N ILE A 34 12.64 -11.89 14.25
CA ILE A 34 13.78 -11.13 14.78
C ILE A 34 13.31 -10.25 15.95
N HIS A 35 12.19 -9.52 15.79
CA HIS A 35 11.69 -8.60 16.80
C HIS A 35 11.24 -9.30 18.10
N ILE A 36 10.39 -10.33 17.99
CA ILE A 36 9.94 -11.13 19.14
C ILE A 36 11.11 -11.94 19.70
N GLY A 37 12.04 -12.37 18.84
CA GLY A 37 13.25 -13.10 19.22
C GLY A 37 14.19 -12.31 20.12
N SER A 38 14.42 -11.04 19.78
CA SER A 38 15.39 -10.15 20.44
C SER A 38 14.83 -9.34 21.61
N THR A 39 13.51 -9.31 21.78
CA THR A 39 12.86 -8.51 22.84
C THR A 39 12.64 -9.33 24.10
N ASP A 40 12.93 -8.73 25.25
CA ASP A 40 12.75 -9.39 26.56
C ASP A 40 11.26 -9.71 26.83
N PRO A 41 10.94 -10.86 27.47
CA PRO A 41 9.56 -11.28 27.69
C PRO A 41 8.71 -10.32 28.53
N GLU A 42 9.32 -9.60 29.48
CA GLU A 42 8.60 -8.60 30.29
C GLU A 42 8.23 -7.36 29.45
N THR A 43 9.09 -6.96 28.51
CA THR A 43 8.82 -5.87 27.57
C THR A 43 7.75 -6.25 26.54
N LEU A 44 7.68 -7.54 26.14
CA LEU A 44 6.64 -8.07 25.24
C LEU A 44 5.24 -8.14 25.89
N ARG A 45 5.15 -8.10 27.23
CA ARG A 45 3.87 -8.02 27.94
C ARG A 45 3.29 -6.61 27.93
N GLU A 46 4.11 -5.60 27.69
CA GLU A 46 3.62 -4.23 27.59
C GLU A 46 2.76 -4.04 26.34
N LEU A 47 1.56 -3.49 26.54
CA LEU A 47 0.61 -3.18 25.47
C LEU A 47 1.20 -2.26 24.40
N SER A 48 2.12 -1.36 24.77
CA SER A 48 2.88 -0.48 23.86
C SER A 48 3.73 -1.29 22.88
N THR A 49 4.45 -2.29 23.36
CA THR A 49 5.34 -3.15 22.57
C THR A 49 4.56 -4.14 21.70
N GLN A 50 3.44 -4.65 22.20
CA GLN A 50 2.53 -5.46 21.38
C GLN A 50 1.93 -4.64 20.23
N ARG A 51 1.59 -3.37 20.49
CA ARG A 51 1.08 -2.46 19.46
C ARG A 51 2.14 -2.02 18.45
N SER A 52 3.38 -1.78 18.86
CA SER A 52 4.48 -1.49 17.92
C SER A 52 4.81 -2.68 17.02
N THR A 53 4.65 -3.90 17.55
CA THR A 53 4.77 -5.14 16.76
C THR A 53 3.67 -5.22 15.67
N LEU A 54 2.45 -4.77 15.97
CA LEU A 54 1.37 -4.69 14.99
C LEU A 54 1.56 -3.56 13.97
N ALA A 55 2.31 -2.51 14.33
CA ALA A 55 2.64 -1.40 13.43
C ALA A 55 3.58 -1.81 12.27
N PHE A 56 4.24 -2.97 12.34
CA PHE A 56 4.95 -3.55 11.19
C PHE A 56 4.01 -3.84 10.00
N GLY A 57 2.68 -3.86 10.20
CA GLY A 57 1.70 -3.85 9.11
C GLY A 57 1.84 -2.65 8.15
N GLY A 58 2.45 -1.53 8.58
CA GLY A 58 2.77 -0.41 7.69
C GLY A 58 3.69 -0.78 6.52
N LEU A 59 4.47 -1.85 6.66
CA LEU A 59 5.30 -2.41 5.60
C LEU A 59 4.46 -2.97 4.43
N ALA A 60 3.25 -3.45 4.72
CA ALA A 60 2.30 -3.90 3.71
C ALA A 60 1.81 -2.74 2.83
N ALA A 61 1.66 -1.53 3.39
CA ALA A 61 1.30 -0.34 2.63
C ALA A 61 2.40 0.06 1.62
N ILE A 62 3.68 -0.13 1.96
CA ILE A 62 4.80 0.09 1.02
C ILE A 62 4.68 -0.85 -0.17
N VAL A 63 4.47 -2.13 0.09
CA VAL A 63 4.30 -3.14 -0.97
C VAL A 63 3.04 -2.87 -1.79
N ALA A 64 1.97 -2.39 -1.16
CA ALA A 64 0.75 -2.00 -1.86
C ALA A 64 0.96 -0.85 -2.85
N VAL A 65 1.67 0.22 -2.47
CA VAL A 65 2.07 1.31 -3.39
C VAL A 65 2.85 0.73 -4.58
N LEU A 66 3.81 -0.16 -4.32
CA LEU A 66 4.62 -0.76 -5.38
C LEU A 66 3.76 -1.59 -6.32
N ILE A 67 2.90 -2.47 -5.80
CA ILE A 67 1.96 -3.27 -6.58
C ILE A 67 1.06 -2.37 -7.44
N GLY A 68 0.48 -1.32 -6.86
CA GLY A 68 -0.34 -0.37 -7.61
C GLY A 68 0.41 0.27 -8.78
N SER A 69 1.66 0.68 -8.56
CA SER A 69 2.50 1.26 -9.61
C SER A 69 2.92 0.25 -10.69
N LEU A 70 3.19 -1.00 -10.29
CA LEU A 70 3.59 -2.09 -11.17
C LEU A 70 2.44 -2.52 -12.09
N LEU A 71 1.21 -2.61 -11.58
CA LEU A 71 0.03 -2.95 -12.38
C LEU A 71 -0.19 -1.98 -13.55
N VAL A 72 0.20 -0.72 -13.38
CA VAL A 72 0.13 0.29 -14.44
C VAL A 72 1.37 0.24 -15.32
N THR A 73 2.56 0.31 -14.71
CA THR A 73 3.83 0.43 -15.45
C THR A 73 4.22 -0.83 -16.22
N ALA A 74 3.76 -2.01 -15.81
CA ALA A 74 3.99 -3.26 -16.54
C ALA A 74 3.37 -3.22 -17.95
N GLU A 75 2.22 -2.57 -18.12
CA GLU A 75 1.62 -2.45 -19.46
C GLU A 75 2.38 -1.49 -20.37
N TYR A 76 2.97 -0.44 -19.78
CA TYR A 76 3.87 0.44 -20.52
C TYR A 76 5.17 -0.30 -20.89
N ALA A 77 5.71 -1.10 -19.98
CA ALA A 77 6.92 -1.89 -20.22
C ALA A 77 6.74 -2.95 -21.31
N HIS A 78 5.58 -3.60 -21.36
CA HIS A 78 5.25 -4.62 -22.35
C HIS A 78 4.57 -4.07 -23.62
N GLY A 79 4.30 -2.76 -23.69
CA GLY A 79 3.61 -2.14 -24.83
C GLY A 79 2.14 -2.55 -25.00
N THR A 80 1.54 -3.22 -24.02
CA THR A 80 0.18 -3.75 -24.08
C THR A 80 -0.89 -2.69 -23.77
N ILE A 81 -0.49 -1.49 -23.36
CA ILE A 81 -1.44 -0.42 -23.04
C ILE A 81 -2.23 0.05 -24.25
N ASN A 82 -1.60 0.11 -25.43
CA ASN A 82 -2.28 0.47 -26.68
C ASN A 82 -3.36 -0.54 -27.05
N GLN A 83 -3.09 -1.83 -26.86
CA GLN A 83 -4.08 -2.90 -27.07
C GLN A 83 -5.26 -2.78 -26.09
N SER A 84 -4.99 -2.36 -24.84
CA SER A 84 -6.05 -2.15 -23.85
C SER A 84 -6.95 -0.95 -24.20
N PHE A 85 -6.39 0.12 -24.77
CA PHE A 85 -7.18 1.24 -25.28
C PHE A 85 -8.02 0.88 -26.53
N LEU A 86 -7.52 0.01 -27.41
CA LEU A 86 -8.30 -0.49 -28.54
C LEU A 86 -9.47 -1.37 -28.08
N ALA A 87 -9.28 -2.14 -27.00
CA ALA A 87 -10.34 -2.97 -26.43
C ALA A 87 -11.39 -2.16 -25.64
N VAL A 88 -10.97 -1.06 -24.99
CA VAL A 88 -11.84 -0.16 -24.22
C VAL A 88 -11.65 1.27 -24.73
N PRO A 89 -12.48 1.75 -25.67
CA PRO A 89 -12.25 3.03 -26.36
C PRO A 89 -12.38 4.26 -25.45
N VAL A 90 -13.04 4.12 -24.29
CA VAL A 90 -13.15 5.19 -23.30
C VAL A 90 -12.02 5.07 -22.28
N ARG A 91 -10.97 5.87 -22.46
CA ARG A 91 -9.73 5.82 -21.65
C ARG A 91 -9.97 6.00 -20.15
N GLU A 92 -10.88 6.90 -19.77
CA GLU A 92 -11.28 7.11 -18.37
C GLU A 92 -11.85 5.84 -17.73
N LYS A 93 -12.70 5.10 -18.46
CA LYS A 93 -13.29 3.85 -17.97
C LYS A 93 -12.23 2.77 -17.77
N LEU A 94 -11.21 2.72 -18.63
CA LEU A 94 -10.09 1.80 -18.48
C LEU A 94 -9.24 2.15 -17.25
N LEU A 95 -8.89 3.42 -17.09
CA LEU A 95 -8.09 3.90 -15.96
C LEU A 95 -8.82 3.72 -14.62
N ALA A 96 -10.12 4.00 -14.56
CA ALA A 96 -10.94 3.72 -13.39
C ALA A 96 -11.03 2.21 -13.09
N ALA A 97 -11.16 1.37 -14.12
CA ALA A 97 -11.14 -0.08 -13.96
C ALA A 97 -9.79 -0.58 -13.43
N LYS A 98 -8.67 0.01 -13.86
CA LYS A 98 -7.32 -0.28 -13.34
C LYS A 98 -7.17 0.07 -11.88
N LEU A 99 -7.60 1.28 -11.50
CA LEU A 99 -7.59 1.70 -10.11
C LEU A 99 -8.40 0.74 -9.24
N ALA A 100 -9.63 0.42 -9.66
CA ALA A 100 -10.49 -0.52 -8.94
C ALA A 100 -9.88 -1.92 -8.85
N ALA A 101 -9.29 -2.43 -9.93
CA ALA A 101 -8.63 -3.73 -9.93
C ALA A 101 -7.42 -3.76 -8.98
N ALA A 102 -6.58 -2.72 -9.00
CA ALA A 102 -5.42 -2.63 -8.12
C ALA A 102 -5.82 -2.57 -6.64
N VAL A 103 -6.84 -1.76 -6.30
CA VAL A 103 -7.37 -1.67 -4.94
C VAL A 103 -7.96 -3.01 -4.49
N LEU A 104 -8.72 -3.71 -5.33
CA LEU A 104 -9.30 -5.01 -5.01
C LEU A 104 -8.22 -6.09 -4.82
N VAL A 105 -7.21 -6.11 -5.69
CA VAL A 105 -6.06 -7.01 -5.59
C VAL A 105 -5.33 -6.80 -4.26
N VAL A 106 -5.04 -5.55 -3.93
CA VAL A 106 -4.36 -5.22 -2.68
C VAL A 106 -5.23 -5.48 -1.47
N LEU A 107 -6.55 -5.26 -1.55
CA LEU A 107 -7.47 -5.62 -0.47
C LEU A 107 -7.37 -7.11 -0.12
N VAL A 108 -7.44 -7.99 -1.13
CA VAL A 108 -7.33 -9.44 -0.92
C VAL A 108 -5.96 -9.81 -0.36
N LEU A 109 -4.90 -9.23 -0.92
CA LEU A 109 -3.53 -9.52 -0.49
C LEU A 109 -3.26 -9.03 0.94
N ALA A 110 -3.69 -7.82 1.28
CA ALA A 110 -3.52 -7.23 2.60
C ALA A 110 -4.26 -8.04 3.66
N VAL A 111 -5.52 -8.42 3.41
CA VAL A 111 -6.28 -9.30 4.32
C VAL A 111 -5.56 -10.63 4.51
N PHE A 112 -5.08 -11.26 3.44
CA PHE A 112 -4.36 -12.53 3.53
C PHE A 112 -3.07 -12.40 4.35
N VAL A 113 -2.28 -11.37 4.08
CA VAL A 113 -1.01 -11.10 4.75
C VAL A 113 -1.23 -10.75 6.23
N ASP A 114 -2.20 -9.91 6.55
CA ASP A 114 -2.50 -9.54 7.93
C ASP A 114 -3.02 -10.74 8.74
N VAL A 115 -3.90 -11.57 8.15
CA VAL A 115 -4.36 -12.81 8.81
C VAL A 115 -3.20 -13.76 9.04
N ALA A 116 -2.34 -13.97 8.05
CA ALA A 116 -1.16 -14.81 8.21
C ALA A 116 -0.24 -14.26 9.32
N THR A 117 -0.02 -12.96 9.34
CA THR A 117 0.79 -12.25 10.33
C THR A 117 0.24 -12.47 11.74
N LEU A 118 -1.08 -12.38 11.94
CA LEU A 118 -1.73 -12.68 13.22
C LEU A 118 -1.54 -14.14 13.65
N VAL A 119 -1.70 -15.09 12.74
CA VAL A 119 -1.48 -16.52 13.02
C VAL A 119 -0.02 -16.79 13.41
N ILE A 120 0.92 -16.20 12.69
CA ILE A 120 2.35 -16.32 12.98
C ILE A 120 2.64 -15.69 14.34
N ALA A 121 2.18 -14.46 14.58
CA ALA A 121 2.38 -13.79 15.86
C ALA A 121 1.84 -14.63 17.03
N GLU A 122 0.59 -15.12 16.94
CA GLU A 122 0.00 -16.00 17.97
C GLU A 122 0.90 -17.21 18.24
N LEU A 123 1.37 -17.90 17.19
CA LEU A 123 2.24 -19.07 17.34
C LEU A 123 3.55 -18.75 18.08
N TRP A 124 4.17 -17.60 17.78
CA TRP A 124 5.40 -17.15 18.43
C TRP A 124 5.18 -16.73 19.88
N PHE A 125 4.09 -16.01 20.18
CA PHE A 125 3.72 -15.62 21.55
C PHE A 125 3.42 -16.86 22.41
N HIS A 126 2.67 -17.83 21.85
CA HIS A 126 2.38 -19.09 22.52
C HIS A 126 3.66 -19.87 22.84
N GLY A 127 4.63 -19.88 21.91
CA GLY A 127 5.96 -20.48 22.12
C GLY A 127 6.78 -19.82 23.24
N ARG A 128 6.45 -18.58 23.63
CA ARG A 128 7.04 -17.84 24.76
C ARG A 128 6.20 -17.90 26.03
N GLY A 129 5.11 -18.68 26.06
CA GLY A 129 4.20 -18.79 27.20
C GLY A 129 3.33 -17.55 27.42
N LEU A 130 3.16 -16.73 26.38
CA LEU A 130 2.31 -15.53 26.39
C LEU A 130 1.06 -15.80 25.53
N SER A 131 -0.08 -15.21 25.92
CA SER A 131 -1.29 -15.20 25.09
C SER A 131 -1.46 -13.82 24.46
N LEU A 132 -1.73 -13.80 23.15
CA LEU A 132 -2.06 -12.58 22.44
C LEU A 132 -3.52 -12.25 22.71
N HIS A 133 -3.78 -11.06 23.25
CA HIS A 133 -5.14 -10.62 23.53
C HIS A 133 -5.85 -10.26 22.22
N LEU A 134 -6.48 -11.25 21.59
CA LEU A 134 -7.30 -11.08 20.40
C LEU A 134 -8.65 -10.47 20.80
N GLY A 135 -8.82 -9.18 20.55
CA GLY A 135 -10.02 -8.44 20.93
C GLY A 135 -10.26 -7.20 20.08
N ARG A 136 -11.06 -6.26 20.59
CA ARG A 136 -11.35 -4.98 19.90
C ARG A 136 -10.06 -4.19 19.60
N ASP A 137 -9.03 -4.38 20.41
CA ASP A 137 -7.69 -3.79 20.26
C ASP A 137 -6.91 -4.32 19.06
N THR A 138 -7.25 -5.51 18.53
CA THR A 138 -6.60 -6.11 17.35
C THR A 138 -7.36 -5.80 16.05
N MET A 139 -8.69 -5.77 16.11
CA MET A 139 -9.54 -5.56 14.93
C MET A 139 -9.34 -4.17 14.31
N THR A 140 -9.09 -3.18 15.16
CA THR A 140 -8.95 -1.79 14.71
C THR A 140 -7.66 -1.52 13.93
N PRO A 141 -6.47 -1.90 14.43
CA PRO A 141 -5.24 -1.79 13.64
C PRO A 141 -5.25 -2.70 12.40
N PHE A 142 -5.93 -3.85 12.45
CA PHE A 142 -6.14 -4.70 11.28
C PHE A 142 -6.89 -3.96 10.15
N LEU A 143 -8.05 -3.36 10.47
CA LEU A 143 -8.80 -2.58 9.48
C LEU A 143 -8.02 -1.35 9.01
N GLY A 144 -7.25 -0.72 9.91
CA GLY A 144 -6.34 0.38 9.58
C GLY A 144 -5.25 -0.02 8.58
N ALA A 145 -4.61 -1.17 8.78
CA ALA A 145 -3.58 -1.71 7.89
C ALA A 145 -4.12 -2.04 6.49
N VAL A 146 -5.28 -2.69 6.43
CA VAL A 146 -5.97 -2.97 5.16
C VAL A 146 -6.35 -1.67 4.45
N GLY A 147 -6.95 -0.71 5.17
CA GLY A 147 -7.34 0.58 4.62
C GLY A 147 -6.15 1.39 4.10
N ALA A 148 -5.07 1.47 4.88
CA ALA A 148 -3.82 2.12 4.48
C ALA A 148 -3.23 1.46 3.23
N SER A 149 -3.26 0.13 3.14
CA SER A 149 -2.79 -0.61 1.96
C SER A 149 -3.63 -0.29 0.72
N MET A 150 -4.95 -0.19 0.84
CA MET A 150 -5.82 0.20 -0.28
C MET A 150 -5.53 1.63 -0.78
N LEU A 151 -5.34 2.58 0.14
CA LEU A 151 -4.98 3.96 -0.19
C LEU A 151 -3.61 4.02 -0.86
N ALA A 152 -2.65 3.28 -0.31
CA ALA A 152 -1.31 3.12 -0.88
C ALA A 152 -1.37 2.57 -2.31
N ALA A 153 -2.17 1.53 -2.57
CA ALA A 153 -2.36 0.99 -3.91
C ALA A 153 -2.86 2.06 -4.89
N GLY A 154 -3.83 2.88 -4.48
CA GLY A 154 -4.35 3.98 -5.29
C GLY A 154 -3.31 5.04 -5.62
N ILE A 155 -2.50 5.45 -4.62
CA ILE A 155 -1.37 6.35 -4.83
C ILE A 155 -0.38 5.74 -5.83
N GLY A 156 -0.05 4.46 -5.65
CA GLY A 156 0.83 3.71 -6.54
C GLY A 156 0.34 3.72 -7.99
N VAL A 157 -0.95 3.49 -8.23
CA VAL A 157 -1.57 3.55 -9.56
C VAL A 157 -1.36 4.93 -10.19
N GLY A 158 -1.62 6.01 -9.46
CA GLY A 158 -1.40 7.38 -9.93
C GLY A 158 0.06 7.66 -10.28
N VAL A 159 0.98 7.30 -9.38
CA VAL A 159 2.43 7.43 -9.60
C VAL A 159 2.89 6.64 -10.83
N GLY A 160 2.41 5.40 -10.98
CA GLY A 160 2.70 4.56 -12.14
C GLY A 160 2.20 5.16 -13.46
N ALA A 161 1.01 5.78 -13.44
CA ALA A 161 0.42 6.46 -14.60
C ALA A 161 1.19 7.72 -15.00
N VAL A 162 1.70 8.49 -14.02
CA VAL A 162 2.56 9.67 -14.27
C VAL A 162 3.90 9.25 -14.85
N LEU A 163 4.59 8.28 -14.23
CA LEU A 163 5.97 7.96 -14.56
C LEU A 163 6.11 7.08 -15.81
N ARG A 164 5.13 6.21 -16.08
CA ARG A 164 5.06 5.31 -17.26
C ARG A 164 6.27 4.38 -17.47
N ARG A 165 7.25 4.40 -16.56
CA ARG A 165 8.49 3.61 -16.60
C ARG A 165 8.60 2.83 -15.30
N GLN A 166 8.57 1.50 -15.40
CA GLN A 166 8.54 0.60 -14.25
C GLN A 166 9.71 0.83 -13.29
N THR A 167 10.95 0.80 -13.80
CA THR A 167 12.15 1.01 -12.98
C THR A 167 12.17 2.40 -12.34
N GLY A 168 11.77 3.43 -13.09
CA GLY A 168 11.69 4.81 -12.59
C GLY A 168 10.66 4.97 -11.48
N ALA A 169 9.51 4.32 -11.60
CA ALA A 169 8.48 4.32 -10.57
C ALA A 169 8.93 3.67 -9.27
N ILE A 170 9.54 2.48 -9.36
CA ILE A 170 10.08 1.78 -8.19
C ILE A 170 11.13 2.64 -7.50
N ILE A 171 12.10 3.18 -8.24
CA ILE A 171 13.17 4.01 -7.68
C ILE A 171 12.58 5.27 -7.02
N ALA A 172 11.67 5.97 -7.69
CA ALA A 172 11.07 7.19 -7.16
C ALA A 172 10.30 6.94 -5.85
N ILE A 173 9.50 5.86 -5.80
CA ILE A 173 8.77 5.43 -4.61
C ILE A 173 9.75 5.12 -3.47
N LEU A 174 10.79 4.33 -3.74
CA LEU A 174 11.75 3.93 -2.71
C LEU A 174 12.57 5.12 -2.21
N LEU A 175 13.02 6.01 -3.09
CA LEU A 175 13.75 7.23 -2.68
C LEU A 175 12.86 8.15 -1.86
N TRP A 176 11.58 8.30 -2.22
CA TRP A 176 10.64 9.07 -1.43
C TRP A 176 10.48 8.49 -0.02
N LEU A 177 10.23 7.18 0.09
CA LEU A 177 9.99 6.53 1.39
C LEU A 177 11.25 6.49 2.27
N LEU A 178 12.43 6.29 1.66
CA LEU A 178 13.67 6.10 2.41
C LEU A 178 14.34 7.43 2.78
N ILE A 179 14.20 8.45 1.94
CA ILE A 179 14.88 9.74 2.10
C ILE A 179 13.88 10.88 2.22
N GLY A 180 12.91 10.96 1.29
CA GLY A 180 11.94 12.05 1.23
C GLY A 180 11.13 12.22 2.53
N GLU A 181 10.54 11.14 3.04
CA GLU A 181 9.82 11.14 4.31
C GLU A 181 10.71 11.59 5.47
N GLY A 182 11.97 11.14 5.52
CA GLY A 182 12.93 11.50 6.56
C GLY A 182 13.31 12.99 6.51
N VAL A 183 13.49 13.54 5.32
CA VAL A 183 13.79 14.98 5.12
C VAL A 183 12.62 15.85 5.58
N ILE A 184 11.38 15.48 5.26
CA ILE A 184 10.19 16.22 5.73
C ILE A 184 10.03 16.05 7.25
N SER A 185 10.35 14.87 7.78
CA SER A 185 10.36 14.61 9.23
C SER A 185 11.32 15.54 9.97
N ALA A 186 12.47 15.83 9.37
CA ALA A 186 13.44 16.78 9.92
C ALA A 186 12.97 18.26 9.84
N ALA A 187 11.98 18.57 8.99
CA ALA A 187 11.48 19.92 8.78
C ALA A 187 10.36 20.36 9.76
N GLY A 188 9.98 19.50 10.72
CA GLY A 188 9.02 19.82 11.79
C GLY A 188 7.58 19.39 11.50
N ASP A 189 6.60 20.14 12.02
CA ASP A 189 5.17 19.80 12.04
C ASP A 189 4.53 19.40 10.70
N ALA A 190 5.13 19.78 9.56
CA ALA A 190 4.65 19.39 8.23
C ALA A 190 4.78 17.88 7.96
N ALA A 191 5.64 17.18 8.69
CA ALA A 191 5.88 15.74 8.58
C ALA A 191 4.62 14.89 8.73
N ARG A 192 3.67 15.34 9.55
CA ARG A 192 2.42 14.61 9.80
C ARG A 192 1.56 14.43 8.55
N PHE A 193 1.70 15.32 7.57
CA PHE A 193 0.96 15.25 6.31
C PHE A 193 1.68 14.44 5.23
N ALA A 194 2.94 14.07 5.42
CA ALA A 194 3.67 13.32 4.41
C ALA A 194 2.95 11.97 4.13
N PRO A 195 2.91 11.49 2.88
CA PRO A 195 2.11 10.33 2.49
C PRO A 195 2.39 9.08 3.33
N GLY A 196 3.67 8.81 3.63
CA GLY A 196 4.08 7.68 4.47
C GLY A 196 3.61 7.83 5.91
N HIS A 197 3.79 9.01 6.50
CA HIS A 197 3.30 9.33 7.85
C HIS A 197 1.77 9.31 7.97
N ALA A 198 1.06 9.83 6.96
CA ALA A 198 -0.40 9.80 6.92
C ALA A 198 -0.93 8.36 6.81
N LEU A 199 -0.35 7.53 5.94
CA LEU A 199 -0.70 6.11 5.84
C LEU A 199 -0.36 5.36 7.13
N GLY A 200 0.81 5.64 7.73
CA GLY A 200 1.21 5.08 9.02
C GLY A 200 0.26 5.47 10.16
N ALA A 201 -0.27 6.69 10.14
CA ALA A 201 -1.27 7.16 11.10
C ALA A 201 -2.61 6.42 10.97
N VAL A 202 -3.02 6.00 9.76
CA VAL A 202 -4.22 5.15 9.60
C VAL A 202 -4.05 3.80 10.31
N VAL A 203 -2.83 3.24 10.32
CA VAL A 203 -2.50 1.97 10.98
C VAL A 203 -2.36 2.14 12.50
N THR A 204 -1.73 3.23 12.95
CA THR A 204 -1.25 3.39 14.33
C THR A 204 -2.06 4.35 15.18
N ALA A 205 -2.98 5.15 14.65
CA ALA A 205 -3.71 6.15 15.44
C ALA A 205 -4.69 5.55 16.47
N HIS A 206 -4.82 4.22 16.56
CA HIS A 206 -5.46 3.53 17.70
C HIS A 206 -4.49 3.06 18.79
N ALA A 207 -3.18 3.10 18.54
CA ALA A 207 -2.17 2.55 19.43
C ALA A 207 -1.77 3.51 20.56
N SER A 208 -1.90 4.83 20.39
CA SER A 208 -1.50 5.79 21.41
C SER A 208 -2.04 7.20 21.14
N GLY A 209 -2.39 7.91 22.22
CA GLY A 209 -2.63 9.36 22.24
C GLY A 209 -1.36 10.18 21.99
N THR A 210 -0.63 9.85 20.92
CA THR A 210 0.52 10.61 20.43
C THR A 210 -0.03 11.91 19.85
N ARG A 211 0.19 13.03 20.55
CA ARG A 211 -0.36 14.35 20.20
C ARG A 211 0.06 14.86 18.81
N ASP A 212 1.07 14.23 18.19
CA ASP A 212 1.64 14.64 16.90
C ASP A 212 1.14 13.84 15.69
N MET A 213 0.26 12.84 15.88
CA MET A 213 -0.30 12.06 14.77
C MET A 213 -1.72 12.51 14.42
N LEU A 214 -2.06 12.51 13.12
CA LEU A 214 -3.44 12.73 12.70
C LEU A 214 -4.32 11.61 13.23
N GLY A 215 -5.50 11.95 13.74
CA GLY A 215 -6.52 10.96 14.08
C GLY A 215 -6.90 10.12 12.84
N VAL A 216 -7.28 8.86 13.04
CA VAL A 216 -7.55 7.88 11.95
C VAL A 216 -8.40 8.47 10.82
N TRP A 217 -9.48 9.16 11.15
CA TRP A 217 -10.38 9.74 10.15
C TRP A 217 -9.74 10.85 9.36
N ALA A 218 -8.94 11.70 10.01
CA ALA A 218 -8.20 12.76 9.34
C ALA A 218 -7.09 12.17 8.44
N ALA A 219 -6.38 11.15 8.92
CA ALA A 219 -5.37 10.42 8.16
C ALA A 219 -5.99 9.72 6.92
N ALA A 220 -7.17 9.10 7.07
CA ALA A 220 -7.89 8.47 5.97
C ALA A 220 -8.34 9.49 4.92
N VAL A 221 -8.85 10.66 5.33
CA VAL A 221 -9.22 11.75 4.42
C VAL A 221 -8.00 12.29 3.69
N VAL A 222 -6.89 12.52 4.38
CA VAL A 222 -5.63 12.95 3.75
C VAL A 222 -5.15 11.92 2.75
N GLY A 223 -5.21 10.62 3.08
CA GLY A 223 -4.87 9.55 2.16
C GLY A 223 -5.77 9.52 0.92
N LEU A 224 -7.08 9.72 1.07
CA LEU A 224 -8.01 9.83 -0.06
C LEU A 224 -7.71 11.04 -0.95
N VAL A 225 -7.34 12.18 -0.35
CA VAL A 225 -6.90 13.37 -1.10
C VAL A 225 -5.65 13.05 -1.90
N TYR A 226 -4.68 12.34 -1.34
CA TYR A 226 -3.50 11.90 -2.08
C TYR A 226 -3.85 10.94 -3.23
N VAL A 227 -4.71 9.96 -3.00
CA VAL A 227 -5.19 9.06 -4.07
C VAL A 227 -5.81 9.88 -5.20
N ALA A 228 -6.72 10.81 -4.87
CA ALA A 228 -7.38 11.66 -5.85
C ALA A 228 -6.39 12.55 -6.61
N ALA A 229 -5.41 13.14 -5.92
CA ALA A 229 -4.40 14.00 -6.52
C ALA A 229 -3.47 13.23 -7.47
N PHE A 230 -2.91 12.11 -7.03
CA PHE A 230 -2.00 11.30 -7.85
C PHE A 230 -2.72 10.61 -9.00
N CYS A 231 -3.93 10.06 -8.77
CA CYS A 231 -4.72 9.48 -9.86
C CYS A 231 -5.18 10.55 -10.84
N GLY A 232 -5.63 11.71 -10.36
CA GLY A 232 -6.00 12.84 -11.20
C GLY A 232 -4.84 13.31 -12.08
N ALA A 233 -3.66 13.54 -11.49
CA ALA A 233 -2.46 13.91 -12.24
C ALA A 233 -2.07 12.83 -13.27
N GLY A 234 -2.06 11.55 -12.87
CA GLY A 234 -1.78 10.44 -13.78
C GLY A 234 -2.77 10.34 -14.92
N PHE A 235 -4.06 10.50 -14.65
CA PHE A 235 -5.11 10.40 -15.67
C PHE A 235 -5.04 11.58 -16.64
N LEU A 236 -4.81 12.80 -16.14
CA LEU A 236 -4.59 13.98 -16.99
C LEU A 236 -3.40 13.79 -17.92
N VAL A 237 -2.29 13.26 -17.42
CA VAL A 237 -1.10 12.97 -18.26
C VAL A 237 -1.44 11.95 -19.34
N VAL A 238 -2.19 10.88 -19.02
CA VAL A 238 -2.62 9.84 -19.98
C VAL A 238 -3.63 10.34 -21.01
N LEU A 239 -4.51 11.26 -20.63
CA LEU A 239 -5.50 11.85 -21.54
C LEU A 239 -4.85 12.93 -22.44
N GLY A 240 -3.88 13.68 -21.93
CA GLY A 240 -3.21 14.77 -22.64
C GLY A 240 -2.16 14.34 -23.65
N SER A 241 -1.69 13.09 -23.63
CA SER A 241 -0.67 12.59 -24.58
C SER A 241 -1.18 12.32 -26.00
N ASP A 242 -2.46 12.56 -26.28
CA ASP A 242 -3.09 12.25 -27.56
C ASP A 242 -3.81 13.47 -28.18
N ALA A 243 -3.10 14.59 -28.27
CA ALA A 243 -3.36 15.56 -29.32
C ALA A 243 -2.49 15.21 -30.55
N PRO A 244 -2.98 14.44 -31.54
CA PRO A 244 -2.43 14.53 -32.87
C PRO A 244 -2.80 15.91 -33.42
N SER A 245 -1.78 16.72 -33.71
CA SER A 245 -1.90 17.85 -34.63
C SER A 245 -2.45 17.32 -35.95
N SER A 246 -3.72 17.62 -36.22
CA SER A 246 -4.27 17.61 -37.56
C SER A 246 -3.69 18.81 -38.33
N GLY A 247 -2.95 18.54 -39.41
CA GLY A 247 -2.25 19.53 -40.26
C GLY A 247 -0.77 19.59 -39.88
N ASP A 248 0.19 19.32 -40.76
CA ASP A 248 0.27 19.63 -42.20
C ASP A 248 0.88 18.49 -43.04
#